data_AF-A0A7L4RAF1-F1
#
_entry.id   AF-A0A7L4RAF1-F1
#
_cell.length_a   1.000
_cell.length_b   1.000
_cell.length_c   1.000
_cell.angle_alpha   90.00
_cell.angle_beta   90.00
_cell.angle_gamma   90.00
#
_symmetry.space_group_name_H-M   'P 1'
#
loop_
_entity.id
_entity.type
_entity.pdbx_description
1 polymer ?
#
loop_
_entity_poly.entity_id
_entity_poly.type
_entity_poly.pdbx_seq_one_letter_code
_entity_poly.pdbx_strand_id
1 'polypeptide(L)'
;MIDKETLVSFSKLNNLRPWQQEKHYIQTLALISLSEEPLVFKGGTYLWFFHGLDRFSEDLDFTATGETTGLEKKVSSDLRMFGVENEAKVFSEDERSFSFRISAKGPLNTSEIDLCHVYVEISKREKVLRNTISMKVDVPAYKTPTKIVRGMSLDEVAAEKVRATMTRNRARDVYDLLFLIGKGVSFDKGLVEEKLKYYGLGYTPDAFRSRLAEKKKIWKAELGQLVFGELGDADAAVRTVENWSSQ
;
A
#
# COMPACT_ATOMS: atom_id res chain seq x y z
N MET A 1 -0.77 24.38 -0.23
CA MET A 1 -1.45 23.29 -0.96
C MET A 1 -1.35 23.62 -2.44
N ILE A 2 -1.28 22.62 -3.33
CA ILE A 2 -1.36 22.89 -4.79
C ILE A 2 -2.78 23.29 -5.20
N ASP A 3 -2.92 24.08 -6.25
CA ASP A 3 -4.23 24.44 -6.81
C ASP A 3 -4.87 23.30 -7.60
N LYS A 4 -6.20 23.43 -7.81
CA LYS A 4 -7.04 22.45 -8.49
C LYS A 4 -6.62 22.25 -9.95
N GLU A 5 -6.29 23.34 -10.64
CA GLU A 5 -5.89 23.33 -12.04
C GLU A 5 -4.60 22.55 -12.25
N THR A 6 -3.61 22.77 -11.37
CA THR A 6 -2.35 22.01 -11.33
C THR A 6 -2.62 20.54 -11.07
N LEU A 7 -3.45 20.20 -10.07
CA LEU A 7 -3.80 18.82 -9.76
C LEU A 7 -4.45 18.10 -10.95
N VAL A 8 -5.45 18.71 -11.59
CA VAL A 8 -6.18 18.14 -12.74
C VAL A 8 -5.27 18.00 -13.96
N SER A 9 -4.37 18.96 -14.18
CA SER A 9 -3.39 18.87 -15.27
C SER A 9 -2.42 17.71 -15.04
N PHE A 10 -1.97 17.53 -13.80
CA PHE A 10 -1.07 16.44 -13.43
C PHE A 10 -1.76 15.07 -13.48
N SER A 11 -3.05 14.99 -13.15
CA SER A 11 -3.81 13.74 -13.23
C SER A 11 -3.85 13.20 -14.66
N LYS A 12 -4.00 14.08 -15.66
CA LYS A 12 -3.97 13.70 -17.08
C LYS A 12 -2.61 13.14 -17.49
N LEU A 13 -1.52 13.76 -17.04
CA LEU A 13 -0.16 13.30 -17.34
C LEU A 13 0.13 11.92 -16.76
N ASN A 14 -0.38 11.64 -15.56
CA ASN A 14 -0.20 10.35 -14.88
C ASN A 14 -1.27 9.31 -15.25
N ASN A 15 -2.18 9.63 -16.17
CA ASN A 15 -3.33 8.78 -16.51
C ASN A 15 -4.18 8.38 -15.29
N LEU A 16 -4.35 9.32 -14.34
CA LEU A 16 -5.16 9.16 -13.14
C LEU A 16 -6.44 9.98 -13.26
N ARG A 17 -7.52 9.45 -12.67
CA ARG A 17 -8.72 10.26 -12.42
C ARG A 17 -8.34 11.39 -11.43
N PRO A 18 -8.97 12.58 -11.50
CA PRO A 18 -8.62 13.69 -10.61
C PRO A 18 -8.61 13.32 -9.12
N TRP A 19 -9.61 12.56 -8.65
CA TRP A 19 -9.69 12.12 -7.26
C TRP A 19 -8.58 11.13 -6.87
N GLN A 20 -8.08 10.32 -7.82
CA GLN A 20 -6.93 9.44 -7.59
C GLN A 20 -5.65 10.25 -7.46
N GLN A 21 -5.50 11.30 -8.26
CA GLN A 21 -4.37 12.22 -8.16
C GLN A 21 -4.41 13.03 -6.85
N GLU A 22 -5.59 13.44 -6.40
CA GLU A 22 -5.77 14.05 -5.08
C GLU A 22 -5.39 13.09 -3.96
N LYS A 23 -5.85 11.83 -4.03
CA LYS A 23 -5.45 10.80 -3.07
C LYS A 23 -3.93 10.64 -3.03
N HIS A 24 -3.30 10.53 -4.20
CA HIS A 24 -1.84 10.44 -4.33
C HIS A 24 -1.14 11.64 -3.68
N TYR A 25 -1.68 12.86 -3.86
CA TYR A 25 -1.15 14.06 -3.23
C TYR A 25 -1.22 13.98 -1.70
N ILE A 26 -2.39 13.66 -1.13
CA ILE A 26 -2.55 13.56 0.34
C ILE A 26 -1.72 12.41 0.92
N GLN A 27 -1.66 11.26 0.24
CA GLN A 27 -0.78 10.13 0.58
C GLN A 27 0.69 10.55 0.59
N THR A 28 1.13 11.34 -0.40
CA THR A 28 2.51 11.85 -0.48
C THR A 28 2.82 12.77 0.70
N LEU A 29 1.90 13.65 1.09
CA LEU A 29 2.09 14.51 2.27
C LEU A 29 2.19 13.70 3.57
N ALA A 30 1.32 12.70 3.74
CA ALA A 30 1.38 11.81 4.89
C ALA A 30 2.69 11.01 4.92
N LEU A 31 3.14 10.53 3.77
CA LEU A 31 4.40 9.79 3.64
C LEU A 31 5.62 10.67 3.94
N ILE A 32 5.63 11.93 3.51
CA ILE A 32 6.66 12.91 3.86
C ILE A 32 6.69 13.15 5.37
N SER A 33 5.52 13.31 6.00
CA SER A 33 5.41 13.49 7.45
C SER A 33 5.97 12.28 8.20
N LEU A 34 5.70 11.06 7.73
CA LEU A 34 6.13 9.81 8.36
C LEU A 34 7.55 9.35 8.00
N SER A 35 8.26 10.09 7.13
CA SER A 35 9.53 9.63 6.55
C SER A 35 10.67 9.41 7.55
N GLU A 36 10.68 10.18 8.64
CA GLU A 36 11.70 10.13 9.70
C GLU A 36 11.28 9.24 10.88
N GLU A 37 10.06 8.73 10.85
CA GLU A 37 9.51 7.89 11.92
C GLU A 37 10.10 6.48 11.88
N PRO A 38 10.05 5.72 12.99
CA PRO A 38 10.53 4.36 13.06
C PRO A 38 9.60 3.37 12.32
N LEU A 39 9.19 3.69 11.08
CA LEU A 39 8.34 2.89 10.21
C LEU A 39 9.08 2.38 8.95
N VAL A 40 8.63 1.23 8.45
CA VAL A 40 9.02 0.67 7.15
C VAL A 40 7.79 0.55 6.27
N PHE A 41 7.78 1.26 5.14
CA PHE A 41 6.67 1.32 4.20
C PHE A 41 6.55 0.05 3.36
N LYS A 42 5.33 -0.41 3.12
CA LYS A 42 5.03 -1.68 2.46
C LYS A 42 3.65 -1.68 1.81
N GLY A 43 3.21 -2.85 1.36
CA GLY A 43 1.87 -3.04 0.82
C GLY A 43 1.69 -2.53 -0.61
N GLY A 44 0.44 -2.36 -1.03
CA GLY A 44 0.11 -2.04 -2.42
C GLY A 44 0.53 -0.64 -2.84
N THR A 45 0.37 0.35 -1.95
CA THR A 45 0.70 1.75 -2.24
C THR A 45 2.21 1.95 -2.34
N TYR A 46 3.00 1.20 -1.55
CA TYR A 46 4.45 1.12 -1.73
C TYR A 46 4.85 0.61 -3.11
N LEU A 47 4.25 -0.50 -3.56
CA LEU A 47 4.53 -1.04 -4.90
C LEU A 47 4.10 -0.07 -6.01
N TRP A 48 2.97 0.62 -5.84
CA TRP A 48 2.48 1.60 -6.79
C TRP A 48 3.39 2.84 -6.87
N PHE A 49 3.72 3.46 -5.74
CA PHE A 49 4.52 4.69 -5.71
C PHE A 49 5.95 4.48 -6.21
N PHE A 50 6.54 3.33 -5.90
CA PHE A 50 8.00 3.18 -5.97
C PHE A 50 8.48 2.08 -6.90
N HIS A 51 7.62 1.14 -7.29
CA HIS A 51 8.04 -0.02 -8.09
C HIS A 51 7.31 -0.11 -9.44
N GLY A 52 6.26 0.68 -9.64
CA GLY A 52 5.50 0.74 -10.88
C GLY A 52 4.36 -0.27 -10.98
N LEU A 53 3.75 -0.65 -9.86
CA LEU A 53 2.52 -1.44 -9.88
C LEU A 53 1.42 -0.70 -10.64
N ASP A 54 0.76 -1.37 -11.57
CA ASP A 54 -0.21 -0.81 -12.53
C ASP A 54 -1.68 -0.92 -12.06
N ARG A 55 -1.89 -0.81 -10.75
CA ARG A 55 -3.21 -0.64 -10.16
C ARG A 55 -3.18 0.41 -9.05
N PHE A 56 -4.31 1.07 -8.88
CA PHE A 56 -4.50 2.04 -7.82
C PHE A 56 -4.52 1.37 -6.44
N SER A 57 -4.03 2.09 -5.43
CA SER A 57 -3.99 1.65 -4.03
C SER A 57 -4.19 2.83 -3.08
N GLU A 58 -5.04 2.66 -2.08
CA GLU A 58 -5.55 3.78 -1.26
C GLU A 58 -4.91 3.87 0.13
N ASP A 59 -4.49 2.75 0.69
CA ASP A 59 -4.04 2.66 2.09
C ASP A 59 -2.53 2.78 2.19
N LEU A 60 -2.02 3.46 3.22
CA LEU A 60 -0.59 3.46 3.53
C LEU A 60 -0.29 2.41 4.61
N ASP A 61 0.33 1.31 4.21
CA ASP A 61 0.70 0.21 5.11
C ASP A 61 2.15 0.33 5.58
N PHE A 62 2.38 0.19 6.88
CA PHE A 62 3.71 0.20 7.49
C PHE A 62 3.93 -0.95 8.46
N THR A 63 5.19 -1.30 8.69
CA THR A 63 5.63 -2.06 9.86
C THR A 63 6.39 -1.13 10.80
N ALA A 64 6.03 -1.13 12.08
CA ALA A 64 6.75 -0.39 13.11
C ALA A 64 8.08 -1.08 13.47
N THR A 65 9.10 -0.26 13.69
CA THR A 65 10.44 -0.64 14.17
C THR A 65 10.79 0.11 15.47
N GLY A 66 9.83 0.86 16.02
CA GLY A 66 9.96 1.70 17.22
C GLY A 66 8.60 2.26 17.64
N GLU A 67 8.60 3.36 18.40
CA GLU A 67 7.39 3.98 18.94
C GLU A 67 6.50 4.59 17.85
N THR A 68 5.18 4.50 18.04
CA THR A 68 4.18 4.99 17.07
C THR A 68 3.18 5.97 17.68
N THR A 69 3.43 6.43 18.90
CA THR A 69 2.48 7.23 19.66
C THR A 69 2.38 8.64 19.08
N GLY A 70 1.16 9.12 18.87
CA GLY A 70 0.91 10.50 18.44
C GLY A 70 1.19 10.78 16.95
N LEU A 71 1.48 9.77 16.12
CA LEU A 71 1.75 9.99 14.70
C LEU A 71 0.54 10.55 13.94
N GLU A 72 -0.69 10.25 14.38
CA GLU A 72 -1.92 10.81 13.81
C GLU A 72 -1.96 12.33 13.97
N LYS A 73 -1.57 12.83 15.14
CA LYS A 73 -1.49 14.27 15.43
C LYS A 73 -0.36 14.93 14.66
N LYS A 74 0.79 14.26 14.56
CA LYS A 74 1.94 14.71 13.76
C LYS A 74 1.54 14.89 12.30
N VAL A 75 1.01 13.84 11.67
CA VAL A 75 0.56 13.88 10.27
C VAL A 75 -0.48 14.98 10.08
N SER A 76 -1.46 15.08 10.96
CA SER A 76 -2.48 16.13 10.89
C SER A 76 -1.88 17.54 10.94
N SER A 77 -0.91 17.76 11.83
CA SER A 77 -0.18 19.02 11.99
C SER A 77 0.66 19.37 10.77
N ASP A 78 1.42 18.41 10.24
CA ASP A 78 2.29 18.63 9.08
C ASP A 78 1.46 18.94 7.83
N LEU A 79 0.34 18.24 7.62
CA LEU A 79 -0.60 18.55 6.52
C LEU A 79 -1.15 19.99 6.61
N ARG A 80 -1.43 20.49 7.82
CA ARG A 80 -1.83 21.90 8.01
C ARG A 80 -0.73 22.88 7.62
N MET A 81 0.55 22.55 7.84
CA MET A 81 1.67 23.38 7.37
C MET A 81 1.73 23.45 5.84
N PHE A 82 1.28 22.41 5.14
CA PHE A 82 1.07 22.43 3.69
C PHE A 82 -0.24 23.10 3.27
N GLY A 83 -0.99 23.73 4.19
CA GLY A 83 -2.25 24.40 3.92
C GLY A 83 -3.41 23.45 3.63
N VAL A 84 -3.35 22.21 4.13
CA VAL A 84 -4.43 21.22 4.00
C VAL A 84 -5.16 21.12 5.34
N GLU A 85 -6.36 21.70 5.40
CA GLU A 85 -7.29 21.47 6.52
C GLU A 85 -7.64 19.99 6.60
N ASN A 86 -7.60 19.43 7.81
CA ASN A 86 -7.86 18.00 7.99
C ASN A 86 -8.24 17.65 9.44
N GLU A 87 -8.84 16.47 9.59
CA GLU A 87 -9.08 15.79 10.86
C GLU A 87 -8.39 14.41 10.87
N ALA A 88 -7.76 14.05 11.99
CA ALA A 88 -7.22 12.72 12.21
C ALA A 88 -8.08 11.94 13.20
N LYS A 89 -8.47 10.72 12.84
CA LYS A 89 -9.25 9.81 13.69
C LYS A 89 -8.54 8.48 13.86
N VAL A 90 -8.24 8.11 15.10
CA VAL A 90 -7.70 6.79 15.47
C VAL A 90 -8.81 5.73 15.41
N PHE A 91 -8.50 4.58 14.82
CA PHE A 91 -9.40 3.42 14.72
C PHE A 91 -8.94 2.24 15.57
N SER A 92 -7.62 2.03 15.68
CA SER A 92 -7.02 1.01 16.55
C SER A 92 -5.74 1.58 17.13
N GLU A 93 -5.54 1.40 18.43
CA GLU A 93 -4.25 1.62 19.10
C GLU A 93 -4.11 0.57 20.19
N ASP A 94 -3.40 -0.50 19.87
CA ASP A 94 -3.12 -1.59 20.79
C ASP A 94 -1.66 -2.06 20.63
N GLU A 95 -1.30 -3.14 21.32
CA GLU A 95 0.06 -3.71 21.29
C GLU A 95 0.45 -4.26 19.90
N ARG A 96 -0.52 -4.57 19.05
CA ARG A 96 -0.33 -5.27 17.76
C ARG A 96 -0.52 -4.36 16.56
N SER A 97 -1.35 -3.33 16.68
CA SER A 97 -1.66 -2.41 15.59
C SER A 97 -1.84 -0.98 16.08
N PHE A 98 -1.55 -0.05 15.18
CA PHE A 98 -1.99 1.33 15.28
C PHE A 98 -2.51 1.77 13.91
N SER A 99 -3.75 2.26 13.87
CA SER A 99 -4.35 2.72 12.63
C SER A 99 -5.17 3.98 12.84
N PHE A 100 -5.08 4.87 11.86
CA PHE A 100 -5.81 6.12 11.85
C PHE A 100 -6.16 6.53 10.42
N ARG A 101 -7.15 7.41 10.31
CA ARG A 101 -7.55 8.03 9.05
C ARG A 101 -7.34 9.53 9.12
N ILE A 102 -6.79 10.08 8.06
CA ILE A 102 -6.82 11.50 7.77
C ILE A 102 -8.00 11.79 6.86
N SER A 103 -8.89 12.69 7.26
CA SER A 103 -9.93 13.26 6.41
C SER A 103 -9.49 14.67 6.01
N ALA A 104 -9.03 14.85 4.77
CA ALA A 104 -8.43 16.08 4.30
C ALA A 104 -9.32 16.84 3.32
N LYS A 105 -9.41 18.16 3.48
CA LYS A 105 -9.92 19.07 2.45
C LYS A 105 -8.81 19.29 1.41
N GLY A 106 -8.75 18.40 0.42
CA GLY A 106 -7.77 18.48 -0.66
C GLY A 106 -8.15 19.51 -1.75
N PRO A 107 -7.34 19.65 -2.81
CA PRO A 107 -7.57 20.64 -3.87
C PRO A 107 -8.91 20.52 -4.63
N LEU A 108 -9.57 19.36 -4.61
CA LEU A 108 -10.88 19.14 -5.21
C LEU A 108 -12.05 19.41 -4.26
N ASN A 109 -11.78 19.66 -2.97
CA ASN A 109 -12.81 19.81 -1.97
C ASN A 109 -13.69 21.05 -2.25
N THR A 110 -15.00 20.85 -2.36
CA THR A 110 -15.99 21.93 -2.43
C THR A 110 -16.98 21.89 -1.27
N SER A 111 -17.07 20.74 -0.60
CA SER A 111 -17.97 20.48 0.52
C SER A 111 -17.47 19.31 1.37
N GLU A 112 -18.12 19.03 2.50
CA GLU A 112 -17.73 17.93 3.41
C GLU A 112 -17.83 16.52 2.77
N ILE A 113 -18.64 16.34 1.73
CA ILE A 113 -18.73 15.05 1.02
C ILE A 113 -17.51 14.78 0.12
N ASP A 114 -16.72 15.82 -0.19
CA ASP A 114 -15.54 15.75 -1.05
C ASP A 114 -14.24 15.54 -0.24
N LEU A 115 -14.33 15.15 1.03
CA LEU A 115 -13.14 14.92 1.85
C LEU A 115 -12.31 13.77 1.28
N CYS A 116 -11.02 14.03 1.08
CA CYS A 116 -10.07 13.02 0.69
C CYS A 116 -9.62 12.24 1.93
N HIS A 117 -10.05 10.98 2.01
CA HIS A 117 -9.67 10.09 3.11
C HIS A 117 -8.41 9.28 2.79
N VAL A 118 -7.40 9.32 3.67
CA VAL A 118 -6.21 8.45 3.62
C VAL A 118 -6.15 7.63 4.91
N TYR A 119 -6.08 6.31 4.77
CA TYR A 119 -5.89 5.39 5.90
C TYR A 119 -4.41 5.08 6.05
N VAL A 120 -3.94 5.11 7.30
CA VAL A 120 -2.60 4.71 7.69
C VAL A 120 -2.72 3.52 8.61
N GLU A 121 -2.13 2.40 8.21
CA GLU A 121 -2.16 1.12 8.93
C GLU A 121 -0.75 0.75 9.34
N ILE A 122 -0.49 0.68 10.65
CA ILE A 122 0.84 0.38 11.19
C ILE A 122 0.78 -0.93 11.98
N SER A 123 1.46 -1.94 11.46
CA SER A 123 1.65 -3.24 12.11
C SER A 123 2.77 -3.15 13.15
N LYS A 124 2.46 -3.38 14.43
CA LYS A 124 3.45 -3.46 15.53
C LYS A 124 3.89 -4.89 15.84
N ARG A 125 3.09 -5.87 15.41
CA ARG A 125 3.30 -7.30 15.65
C ARG A 125 4.32 -7.96 14.72
N GLU A 126 4.53 -7.39 13.53
CA GLU A 126 5.40 -7.98 12.51
C GLU A 126 6.82 -7.42 12.64
N LYS A 127 7.81 -8.29 12.44
CA LYS A 127 9.20 -7.87 12.30
C LYS A 127 9.54 -7.70 10.84
N VAL A 128 10.44 -6.76 10.56
CA VAL A 128 11.11 -6.62 9.27
C VAL A 128 12.26 -7.63 9.24
N LEU A 129 12.25 -8.53 8.26
CA LEU A 129 13.12 -9.71 8.22
C LEU A 129 14.29 -9.59 7.23
N ARG A 130 14.21 -8.64 6.29
CA ARG A 130 15.26 -8.33 5.33
C ARG A 130 15.72 -6.87 5.46
N ASN A 131 16.85 -6.54 4.85
CA ASN A 131 17.31 -5.16 4.77
C ASN A 131 16.29 -4.29 4.04
N THR A 132 16.08 -3.07 4.53
CA THR A 132 15.16 -2.11 3.92
C THR A 132 15.78 -1.48 2.68
N ILE A 133 14.90 -0.99 1.80
CA ILE A 133 15.26 -0.27 0.58
C ILE A 133 15.01 1.22 0.83
N SER A 134 15.98 2.08 0.54
CA SER A 134 15.78 3.53 0.63
C SER A 134 15.10 4.06 -0.63
N MET A 135 13.92 4.66 -0.49
CA MET A 135 13.15 5.23 -1.60
C MET A 135 13.09 6.75 -1.47
N LYS A 136 13.35 7.45 -2.58
CA LYS A 136 13.21 8.91 -2.67
C LYS A 136 11.76 9.28 -2.92
N VAL A 137 11.16 10.07 -2.03
CA VAL A 137 9.86 10.71 -2.24
C VAL A 137 10.14 12.09 -2.84
N ASP A 138 9.92 12.22 -4.14
CA ASP A 138 10.17 13.44 -4.89
C ASP A 138 9.14 13.61 -5.99
N VAL A 139 8.13 14.45 -5.73
CA VAL A 139 7.09 14.79 -6.70
C VAL A 139 7.11 16.31 -6.87
N PRO A 140 7.96 16.86 -7.76
CA PRO A 140 8.17 18.31 -7.86
C PRO A 140 6.89 19.11 -8.09
N ALA A 141 5.92 18.54 -8.82
CA ALA A 141 4.62 19.14 -9.08
C ALA A 141 3.84 19.50 -7.78
N TYR A 142 4.13 18.82 -6.67
CA TYR A 142 3.49 19.04 -5.39
C TYR A 142 4.14 20.15 -4.56
N LYS A 143 5.30 20.67 -4.99
CA LYS A 143 6.06 21.70 -4.26
C LYS A 143 6.37 21.28 -2.82
N THR A 144 6.64 19.99 -2.62
CA THR A 144 6.96 19.40 -1.31
C THR A 144 8.46 19.16 -1.16
N PRO A 145 9.01 19.10 0.07
CA PRO A 145 10.40 18.74 0.27
C PRO A 145 10.65 17.30 -0.21
N THR A 146 11.85 17.06 -0.73
CA THR A 146 12.34 15.70 -0.97
C THR A 146 12.61 15.01 0.37
N LYS A 147 12.14 13.77 0.51
CA LYS A 147 12.43 12.91 1.67
C LYS A 147 12.90 11.53 1.23
N ILE A 148 13.57 10.82 2.14
CA ILE A 148 13.89 9.40 1.98
C ILE A 148 13.00 8.61 2.93
N VAL A 149 12.37 7.56 2.42
CA VAL A 149 11.55 6.62 3.20
C VAL A 149 12.17 5.24 3.12
N ARG A 150 12.11 4.50 4.23
CA ARG A 150 12.50 3.09 4.27
C ARG A 150 11.35 2.24 3.75
N GLY A 151 11.56 1.52 2.67
CA GLY A 151 10.65 0.53 2.10
C GLY A 151 11.05 -0.91 2.47
N MET A 152 10.07 -1.79 2.54
CA MET A 152 10.29 -3.23 2.73
C MET A 152 10.92 -3.86 1.46
N SER A 153 11.80 -4.84 1.64
CA SER A 153 12.36 -5.59 0.50
C SER A 153 11.25 -6.26 -0.33
N LEU A 154 11.45 -6.37 -1.64
CA LEU A 154 10.41 -6.95 -2.52
C LEU A 154 10.12 -8.42 -2.21
N ASP A 155 11.14 -9.19 -1.84
CA ASP A 155 10.98 -10.59 -1.41
C ASP A 155 10.08 -10.70 -0.17
N GLU A 156 10.24 -9.78 0.79
CA GLU A 156 9.42 -9.74 1.99
C GLU A 156 7.99 -9.24 1.73
N VAL A 157 7.82 -8.29 0.80
CA VAL A 157 6.48 -7.93 0.33
C VAL A 157 5.79 -9.13 -0.35
N ALA A 158 6.51 -9.89 -1.18
CA ALA A 158 5.97 -11.10 -1.81
C ALA A 158 5.55 -12.13 -0.75
N ALA A 159 6.37 -12.36 0.27
CA ALA A 159 6.01 -13.26 1.38
C ALA A 159 4.76 -12.77 2.13
N GLU A 160 4.62 -11.47 2.39
CA GLU A 160 3.42 -10.90 3.01
C GLU A 160 2.17 -11.05 2.12
N LYS A 161 2.32 -11.04 0.79
CA LYS A 161 1.24 -11.26 -0.16
C LYS A 161 0.81 -12.73 -0.24
N VAL A 162 1.74 -13.67 -0.17
CA VAL A 162 1.42 -15.10 -0.02
C VAL A 162 0.63 -15.32 1.28
N ARG A 163 1.16 -14.82 2.40
CA ARG A 163 0.47 -14.87 3.69
C ARG A 163 -0.91 -14.21 3.64
N ALA A 164 -1.05 -13.03 3.03
CA ALA A 164 -2.34 -12.36 2.89
C ALA A 164 -3.33 -13.20 2.05
N THR A 165 -2.89 -13.78 0.94
CA THR A 165 -3.70 -14.67 0.11
C THR A 165 -4.21 -15.88 0.90
N MET A 166 -3.39 -16.42 1.81
CA MET A 166 -3.77 -17.56 2.66
C MET A 166 -4.74 -17.20 3.79
N THR A 167 -4.75 -15.94 4.23
CA THR A 167 -5.46 -15.49 5.45
C THR A 167 -6.66 -14.60 5.17
N ARG A 168 -6.79 -14.01 3.97
CA ARG A 168 -7.93 -13.18 3.57
C ARG A 168 -8.35 -13.44 2.12
N ASN A 169 -9.60 -13.06 1.81
CA ASN A 169 -10.15 -13.23 0.48
C ASN A 169 -10.09 -11.92 -0.34
N ARG A 170 -8.92 -11.63 -0.93
CA ARG A 170 -8.68 -10.45 -1.79
C ARG A 170 -7.91 -10.83 -3.05
N ALA A 171 -8.46 -10.59 -4.23
CA ALA A 171 -7.80 -10.83 -5.51
C ALA A 171 -6.60 -9.90 -5.75
N ARG A 172 -6.60 -8.70 -5.16
CA ARG A 172 -5.47 -7.75 -5.29
C ARG A 172 -4.14 -8.29 -4.78
N ASP A 173 -4.17 -9.23 -3.82
CA ASP A 173 -2.92 -9.84 -3.33
C ASP A 173 -2.30 -10.78 -4.37
N VAL A 174 -3.12 -11.48 -5.16
CA VAL A 174 -2.65 -12.33 -6.27
C VAL A 174 -2.17 -11.46 -7.43
N TYR A 175 -2.84 -10.35 -7.70
CA TYR A 175 -2.40 -9.37 -8.70
C TYR A 175 -1.01 -8.79 -8.35
N ASP A 176 -0.80 -8.39 -7.10
CA ASP A 176 0.49 -7.87 -6.65
C ASP A 176 1.60 -8.94 -6.72
N LEU A 177 1.27 -10.21 -6.49
CA LEU A 177 2.22 -11.32 -6.68
C LEU A 177 2.63 -11.43 -8.15
N LEU A 178 1.71 -11.34 -9.11
CA LEU A 178 2.07 -11.35 -10.54
C LEU A 178 3.05 -10.23 -10.89
N PHE A 179 2.80 -9.04 -10.37
CA PHE A 179 3.69 -7.90 -10.55
C PHE A 179 5.09 -8.19 -10.00
N LEU A 180 5.19 -8.73 -8.77
CA LEU A 180 6.47 -9.08 -8.14
C LEU A 180 7.19 -10.20 -8.89
N ILE A 181 6.47 -11.21 -9.37
CA ILE A 181 6.99 -12.28 -10.23
C ILE A 181 7.56 -11.69 -11.52
N GLY A 182 6.84 -10.75 -12.15
CA GLY A 182 7.31 -10.04 -13.34
C GLY A 182 8.57 -9.18 -13.10
N LYS A 183 8.82 -8.76 -11.85
CA LYS A 183 10.07 -8.10 -11.43
C LYS A 183 11.21 -9.07 -11.13
N GLY A 184 10.98 -10.38 -11.25
CA GLY A 184 11.98 -11.43 -11.00
C GLY A 184 12.14 -11.80 -9.52
N VAL A 185 11.19 -11.45 -8.66
CA VAL A 185 11.22 -11.84 -7.24
C VAL A 185 11.04 -13.35 -7.13
N SER A 186 11.98 -14.03 -6.46
CA SER A 186 11.91 -15.47 -6.22
C SER A 186 11.00 -15.81 -5.03
N PHE A 187 10.40 -17.00 -5.06
CA PHE A 187 9.64 -17.50 -3.92
C PHE A 187 10.58 -17.89 -2.77
N ASP A 188 10.37 -17.31 -1.59
CA ASP A 188 11.10 -17.64 -0.37
C ASP A 188 10.16 -18.29 0.65
N LYS A 189 10.14 -19.62 0.67
CA LYS A 189 9.31 -20.40 1.60
C LYS A 189 9.60 -20.08 3.06
N GLY A 190 10.87 -19.90 3.42
CA GLY A 190 11.26 -19.62 4.81
C GLY A 190 10.67 -18.30 5.28
N LEU A 191 10.75 -17.27 4.43
CA LEU A 191 10.18 -15.96 4.72
C LEU A 191 8.64 -16.01 4.84
N VAL A 192 7.98 -16.79 3.97
CA VAL A 192 6.52 -17.02 4.04
C VAL A 192 6.14 -17.71 5.35
N GLU A 193 6.87 -18.75 5.75
CA GLU A 193 6.62 -19.47 7.01
C GLU A 193 6.78 -18.54 8.22
N GLU A 194 7.84 -17.73 8.27
CA GLU A 194 8.00 -16.72 9.33
C GLU A 194 6.82 -15.74 9.40
N LYS A 195 6.32 -15.27 8.24
CA LYS A 195 5.16 -14.36 8.17
C LYS A 195 3.84 -15.02 8.56
N LEU A 196 3.72 -16.34 8.42
CA LEU A 196 2.52 -17.11 8.80
C LEU A 196 2.48 -17.49 10.29
N LYS A 197 3.62 -17.55 10.99
CA LYS A 197 3.71 -17.93 12.42
C LYS A 197 2.72 -17.18 13.31
N TYR A 198 2.55 -15.88 13.09
CA TYR A 198 1.60 -15.06 13.86
C TYR A 198 0.14 -15.56 13.77
N TYR A 199 -0.22 -16.16 12.64
CA TYR A 199 -1.56 -16.71 12.41
C TYR A 199 -1.70 -18.16 12.87
N GLY A 200 -0.65 -18.76 13.43
CA GLY A 200 -0.63 -20.18 13.78
C GLY A 200 -0.75 -21.09 12.54
N LEU A 201 -0.37 -20.59 11.37
CA LEU A 201 -0.44 -21.31 10.10
C LEU A 201 0.96 -21.73 9.64
N GLY A 202 1.03 -22.86 8.93
CA GLY A 202 2.20 -23.26 8.15
C GLY A 202 1.91 -23.11 6.65
N TYR A 203 2.98 -23.02 5.85
CA TYR A 203 2.84 -23.01 4.40
C TYR A 203 2.73 -24.46 3.87
N THR A 204 1.65 -24.75 3.15
CA THR A 204 1.57 -25.95 2.30
C THR A 204 1.13 -25.54 0.89
N PRO A 205 1.72 -26.14 -0.17
CA PRO A 205 1.32 -25.86 -1.55
C PRO A 205 -0.18 -26.05 -1.78
N ASP A 206 -0.78 -27.10 -1.22
CA ASP A 206 -2.22 -27.38 -1.40
C ASP A 206 -3.12 -26.33 -0.73
N ALA A 207 -2.78 -25.88 0.48
CA ALA A 207 -3.54 -24.83 1.14
C ALA A 207 -3.44 -23.52 0.36
N PHE A 208 -2.26 -23.18 -0.15
CA PHE A 208 -2.07 -21.99 -0.96
C PHE A 208 -2.83 -22.06 -2.29
N ARG A 209 -2.74 -23.18 -3.02
CA ARG A 209 -3.52 -23.44 -4.25
C ARG A 209 -5.02 -23.29 -4.04
N SER A 210 -5.56 -23.91 -2.98
CA SER A 210 -6.97 -23.79 -2.62
C SER A 210 -7.39 -22.33 -2.42
N ARG A 211 -6.57 -21.56 -1.69
CA ARG A 211 -6.81 -20.13 -1.44
C ARG A 211 -6.69 -19.27 -2.69
N LEU A 212 -5.81 -19.60 -3.63
CA LEU A 212 -5.71 -18.94 -4.94
C LEU A 212 -6.94 -19.18 -5.80
N ALA A 213 -7.45 -20.42 -5.84
CA ALA A 213 -8.63 -20.77 -6.61
C ALA A 213 -9.88 -19.97 -6.19
N GLU A 214 -10.03 -19.68 -4.89
CA GLU A 214 -11.10 -18.81 -4.38
C GLU A 214 -11.07 -17.39 -5.00
N LYS A 215 -9.88 -16.87 -5.33
CA LYS A 215 -9.69 -15.48 -5.82
C LYS A 215 -10.21 -15.28 -7.23
N LYS A 216 -10.28 -16.34 -8.04
CA LYS A 216 -10.82 -16.30 -9.40
C LYS A 216 -12.25 -15.73 -9.42
N LYS A 217 -13.06 -16.11 -8.42
CA LYS A 217 -14.48 -15.69 -8.30
C LYS A 217 -14.66 -14.19 -8.10
N ILE A 218 -13.68 -13.53 -7.47
CA ILE A 218 -13.73 -12.10 -7.13
C ILE A 218 -12.80 -11.26 -8.00
N TRP A 219 -12.02 -11.87 -8.90
CA TRP A 219 -10.98 -11.24 -9.70
C TRP A 219 -11.48 -10.00 -10.45
N LYS A 220 -12.46 -10.18 -11.35
CA LYS A 220 -13.01 -9.10 -12.17
C LYS A 220 -13.73 -8.04 -11.34
N ALA A 221 -14.49 -8.47 -10.34
CA ALA A 221 -15.28 -7.59 -9.50
C ALA A 221 -14.41 -6.66 -8.64
N GLU A 222 -13.31 -7.19 -8.07
CA GLU A 222 -12.41 -6.43 -7.21
C GLU A 222 -11.41 -5.59 -8.03
N LEU A 223 -10.82 -6.14 -9.09
CA LEU A 223 -9.72 -5.50 -9.81
C LEU A 223 -10.17 -4.58 -10.95
N GLY A 224 -11.36 -4.77 -11.50
CA GLY A 224 -11.80 -4.08 -12.73
C GLY A 224 -11.87 -2.56 -12.63
N GLN A 225 -11.97 -1.98 -11.42
CA GLN A 225 -11.92 -0.53 -11.19
C GLN A 225 -10.56 -0.04 -10.67
N LEU A 226 -9.67 -0.96 -10.31
CA LEU A 226 -8.37 -0.65 -9.70
C LEU A 226 -7.23 -0.65 -10.71
N VAL A 227 -7.25 -1.60 -11.66
CA VAL A 227 -6.21 -1.75 -12.68
C VAL A 227 -6.34 -0.63 -13.71
N PHE A 228 -5.22 0.02 -14.05
CA PHE A 228 -5.21 1.15 -14.98
C PHE A 228 -5.35 0.74 -16.45
N GLY A 229 -5.04 -0.52 -16.78
CA GLY A 229 -5.10 -1.10 -18.12
C GLY A 229 -6.06 -2.29 -18.22
N GLU A 230 -5.74 -3.19 -19.16
CA GLU A 230 -6.52 -4.41 -19.35
C GLU A 230 -6.27 -5.40 -18.21
N LEU A 231 -7.36 -5.81 -17.55
CA LEU A 231 -7.29 -6.85 -16.54
C LEU A 231 -7.09 -8.22 -17.20
N GLY A 232 -5.95 -8.85 -16.90
CA GLY A 232 -5.62 -10.19 -17.39
C GLY A 232 -6.58 -11.28 -16.88
N ASP A 233 -6.50 -12.45 -17.51
CA ASP A 233 -7.31 -13.63 -17.18
C ASP A 233 -7.01 -14.20 -15.79
N ALA A 234 -8.05 -14.53 -15.04
CA ALA A 234 -7.94 -15.00 -13.67
C ALA A 234 -7.31 -16.40 -13.56
N ASP A 235 -7.57 -17.28 -14.54
CA ASP A 235 -7.01 -18.63 -14.55
C ASP A 235 -5.51 -18.59 -14.88
N ALA A 236 -5.11 -17.78 -15.87
CA ALA A 236 -3.71 -17.53 -16.18
C ALA A 236 -2.96 -16.91 -15.00
N ALA A 237 -3.55 -15.90 -14.35
CA ALA A 237 -3.01 -15.27 -13.15
C ALA A 237 -2.71 -16.30 -12.05
N VAL A 238 -3.71 -17.10 -11.68
CA VAL A 238 -3.53 -18.10 -10.62
C VAL A 238 -2.48 -19.14 -11.01
N ARG A 239 -2.51 -19.67 -12.24
CA ARG A 239 -1.51 -20.65 -12.71
C ARG A 239 -0.08 -20.13 -12.61
N THR A 240 0.15 -18.86 -12.97
CA THR A 240 1.47 -18.23 -12.87
C THR A 240 1.96 -18.20 -11.42
N VAL A 241 1.11 -17.81 -10.48
CA VAL A 241 1.46 -17.76 -9.05
C VAL A 241 1.68 -19.16 -8.48
N GLU A 242 0.87 -20.15 -8.88
CA GLU A 242 1.04 -21.55 -8.48
C GLU A 242 2.40 -22.11 -8.92
N ASN A 243 2.75 -21.90 -10.20
CA ASN A 243 4.03 -22.33 -10.76
C ASN A 243 5.21 -21.65 -10.06
N TRP A 244 5.11 -20.34 -9.81
CA TRP A 244 6.15 -19.59 -9.10
C TRP A 244 6.38 -20.12 -7.68
N SER A 245 5.32 -20.46 -6.96
CA SER A 245 5.42 -20.99 -5.59
C SER A 245 5.85 -22.46 -5.50
N SER A 246 6.00 -23.14 -6.64
CA SER A 246 6.37 -24.56 -6.72
C SER A 246 7.83 -24.79 -7.15
N GLN A 247 8.61 -23.71 -7.33
CA GLN A 247 10.02 -23.75 -7.71
C GLN A 247 10.95 -24.16 -6.56
#